data_AF-A0AAD9IDY6-F1
#
_entry.id   AF-A0AAD9IDY6-F1
#
_cell.length_a   1.000
_cell.length_b   1.000
_cell.length_c   1.000
_cell.angle_alpha   90.00
_cell.angle_beta   90.00
_cell.angle_gamma   90.00
#
_symmetry.space_group_name_H-M   'P 1'
#
loop_
_entity.id
_entity.type
_entity.pdbx_description
1 polymer ?
#
loop_
_entity_poly.entity_id
_entity_poly.type
_entity_poly.pdbx_seq_one_letter_code
_entity_poly.pdbx_strand_id
1 'polypeptide(L)'
;MHTRGIAPEVRSRYKSAIAEGTFTCFSSGHSFPSSRINDDYCDCPDGSDEPGTSACSNGSFYCRNRGFEPKVVSSPFVDDGVCDCCDGSDEAPGRCQDTCVAAGEQKRQELTRQVAEAEAGLQKRQAYVQEAAQKIEAWRKEAASLQAEVATLDAESNRANEARDRVQGKLSDIEKDVRELEASLVASAADGEPKEGAESAGAGAEEAGAEGAGAGAEGPQPPAPAPAEPADAVDETAHEEDAETVAALEEDSAEALDDYAAESAEDETEIDWHGRGTEPWQTLLRKGKELESRKVASVLRALASGSARTKKGGRSRAKSGPAAAEVSSPELEHLRMAAAALKEEAADAQKAAGAAASKLAERRRALGAAEARLKRVEEGQYGPDAAWAVLDGRCVAAQAGKYTYEACLYANAWQRDGHGGTSGTGTMLGAWAGFSNEAPGPSLAFADGASCWNGPKRSLKARYYCGAEERLMCEYSAVFHTPAACSEESVALPREALRRMTAGDDEGDEAKSPRAHDEL
;
A
#
# COMPACT_ATOMS: atom_id res chain seq x y z
N MET A 1 0.68 -41.71 -42.21
CA MET A 1 2.16 -41.76 -42.27
C MET A 1 2.74 -40.36 -42.44
N HIS A 2 2.37 -39.60 -43.48
CA HIS A 2 2.88 -38.25 -43.75
C HIS A 2 2.64 -37.16 -42.67
N THR A 3 1.91 -37.45 -41.59
CA THR A 3 1.64 -36.50 -40.49
C THR A 3 2.16 -36.95 -39.13
N ARG A 4 2.86 -38.11 -39.07
CA ARG A 4 3.43 -38.66 -37.83
C ARG A 4 4.59 -37.76 -37.37
N GLY A 5 4.66 -37.50 -36.06
CA GLY A 5 5.74 -36.74 -35.41
C GLY A 5 5.81 -35.24 -35.73
N ILE A 6 4.80 -34.68 -36.41
CA ILE A 6 4.77 -33.27 -36.81
C ILE A 6 4.23 -32.38 -35.69
N ALA A 7 5.03 -31.40 -35.28
CA ALA A 7 4.65 -30.39 -34.31
C ALA A 7 3.52 -29.47 -34.84
N PRO A 8 2.56 -29.04 -34.01
CA PRO A 8 1.42 -28.23 -34.42
C PRO A 8 1.81 -26.95 -35.18
N GLU A 9 2.91 -26.31 -34.78
CA GLU A 9 3.39 -25.02 -35.29
C GLU A 9 3.77 -25.08 -36.77
N VAL A 10 4.23 -26.25 -37.25
CA VAL A 10 4.67 -26.46 -38.63
C VAL A 10 3.70 -27.33 -39.43
N ARG A 11 2.63 -27.83 -38.81
CA ARG A 11 1.69 -28.79 -39.40
C ARG A 11 1.04 -28.27 -40.68
N SER A 12 0.71 -26.98 -40.75
CA SER A 12 0.12 -26.35 -41.94
C SER A 12 1.07 -26.43 -43.14
N ARG A 13 2.37 -26.23 -42.94
CA ARG A 13 3.39 -26.32 -44.00
C ARG A 13 3.46 -27.72 -44.61
N TYR A 14 3.43 -28.76 -43.78
CA TYR A 14 3.39 -30.14 -44.27
C TYR A 14 2.06 -30.46 -44.96
N LYS A 15 0.91 -30.03 -44.41
CA LYS A 15 -0.41 -30.20 -45.07
C LYS A 15 -0.42 -29.58 -46.47
N SER A 16 0.09 -28.35 -46.62
CA SER A 16 0.20 -27.67 -47.92
C SER A 16 1.14 -28.41 -48.86
N ALA A 17 2.32 -28.83 -48.39
CA ALA A 17 3.28 -29.56 -49.21
C ALA A 17 2.72 -30.89 -49.75
N ILE A 18 1.95 -31.61 -48.93
CA ILE A 18 1.26 -32.85 -49.33
C ILE A 18 0.17 -32.55 -50.37
N ALA A 19 -0.62 -31.49 -50.16
CA ALA A 19 -1.68 -31.09 -51.10
C ALA A 19 -1.13 -30.62 -52.46
N GLU A 20 0.00 -29.91 -52.45
CA GLU A 20 0.69 -29.41 -53.65
C GLU A 20 1.58 -30.47 -54.30
N GLY A 21 1.85 -31.57 -53.60
CA GLY A 21 2.66 -32.69 -54.08
C GLY A 21 4.17 -32.44 -54.03
N THR A 22 4.63 -31.29 -53.52
CA THR A 22 6.05 -30.89 -53.43
C THR A 22 6.36 -30.38 -52.03
N PHE A 23 7.49 -30.82 -51.47
CA PHE A 23 8.00 -30.35 -50.18
C PHE A 23 9.34 -29.65 -50.35
N THR A 24 9.57 -28.60 -49.58
CA THR A 24 10.81 -27.84 -49.55
C THR A 24 11.39 -27.85 -48.15
N CYS A 25 12.64 -28.31 -48.00
CA CYS A 25 13.37 -28.35 -46.72
C CYS A 25 13.33 -26.98 -46.04
N PHE A 26 13.34 -26.97 -44.70
CA PHE A 26 13.09 -25.75 -43.94
C PHE A 26 14.24 -24.74 -44.03
N SER A 27 15.47 -25.23 -44.08
CA SER A 27 16.69 -24.42 -44.02
C SER A 27 17.45 -24.36 -45.33
N SER A 28 17.42 -25.43 -46.14
CA SER A 28 18.27 -25.56 -47.34
C SER A 28 17.59 -25.15 -48.65
N GLY A 29 16.26 -25.05 -48.67
CA GLY A 29 15.49 -24.70 -49.88
C GLY A 29 15.45 -25.77 -50.97
N HIS A 30 16.07 -26.94 -50.75
CA HIS A 30 15.95 -28.09 -51.64
C HIS A 30 14.52 -28.61 -51.64
N SER A 31 13.98 -28.89 -52.83
CA SER A 31 12.60 -29.33 -53.01
C SER A 31 12.51 -30.69 -53.69
N PHE A 32 11.58 -31.52 -53.25
CA PHE A 32 11.35 -32.88 -53.74
C PHE A 32 9.85 -33.23 -53.68
N PRO A 33 9.41 -34.33 -54.32
CA PRO A 33 8.02 -34.77 -54.22
C PRO A 33 7.63 -35.05 -52.76
N SER A 34 6.42 -34.66 -52.36
CA SER A 34 5.90 -34.85 -50.99
C SER A 34 5.85 -36.32 -50.52
N SER A 35 6.01 -37.28 -51.44
CA SER A 35 6.15 -38.71 -51.12
C SER A 35 7.42 -39.05 -50.35
N ARG A 36 8.39 -38.13 -50.30
CA ARG A 36 9.63 -38.29 -49.53
C ARG A 36 9.55 -37.75 -48.10
N ILE A 37 8.34 -37.42 -47.64
CA ILE A 37 8.13 -37.06 -46.24
C ILE A 37 7.89 -38.35 -45.46
N ASN A 38 8.70 -38.61 -44.43
CA ASN A 38 8.66 -39.84 -43.62
C ASN A 38 8.86 -41.10 -44.49
N ASP A 39 9.87 -41.10 -45.35
CA ASP A 39 10.20 -42.23 -46.25
C ASP A 39 11.39 -43.09 -45.78
N ASP A 40 11.83 -42.89 -44.53
CA ASP A 40 13.00 -43.52 -43.90
C ASP A 40 14.34 -43.17 -44.57
N TYR A 41 14.40 -42.05 -45.29
CA TYR A 41 15.63 -41.54 -45.88
C TYR A 41 15.83 -40.04 -45.58
N CYS A 42 17.04 -39.68 -45.14
CA CYS A 42 17.36 -38.29 -44.81
C CYS A 42 17.83 -37.50 -46.05
N ASP A 43 16.88 -36.89 -46.75
CA ASP A 43 17.06 -35.97 -47.87
C ASP A 43 17.37 -34.53 -47.45
N CYS A 44 16.77 -34.06 -46.34
CA CYS A 44 17.04 -32.70 -45.86
C CYS A 44 18.21 -32.66 -44.87
N PRO A 45 19.19 -31.76 -45.07
CA PRO A 45 20.28 -31.58 -44.10
C PRO A 45 19.81 -31.14 -42.70
N ASP A 46 18.63 -30.52 -42.60
CA ASP A 46 18.01 -30.10 -41.33
C ASP A 46 17.03 -31.12 -40.76
N GLY A 47 16.83 -32.26 -41.42
CA GLY A 47 15.93 -33.33 -41.01
C GLY A 47 14.44 -33.00 -41.08
N SER A 48 14.06 -31.93 -41.79
CA SER A 48 12.67 -31.51 -41.90
C SER A 48 11.78 -32.44 -42.74
N ASP A 49 12.38 -33.34 -43.51
CA ASP A 49 11.71 -34.38 -44.29
C ASP A 49 11.25 -35.59 -43.47
N GLU A 50 11.93 -35.87 -42.35
CA GLU A 50 11.71 -37.07 -41.52
C GLU A 50 11.21 -36.73 -40.09
N PRO A 51 10.09 -35.98 -39.91
CA PRO A 51 9.55 -35.71 -38.58
C PRO A 51 8.97 -36.94 -37.87
N GLY A 52 8.68 -38.03 -38.60
CA GLY A 52 7.96 -39.21 -38.12
C GLY A 52 8.75 -40.52 -38.14
N THR A 53 10.05 -40.46 -38.46
CA THR A 53 10.96 -41.61 -38.55
C THR A 53 12.29 -41.30 -37.85
N SER A 54 13.18 -42.29 -37.74
CA SER A 54 14.52 -42.14 -37.17
C SER A 54 15.65 -41.86 -38.19
N ALA A 55 15.30 -41.60 -39.46
CA ALA A 55 16.29 -41.55 -40.55
C ALA A 55 17.27 -40.37 -40.48
N CYS A 56 16.83 -39.22 -39.93
CA CYS A 56 17.69 -38.05 -39.72
C CYS A 56 18.16 -37.95 -38.27
N SER A 57 19.47 -38.05 -38.01
CA SER A 57 20.02 -38.02 -36.64
C SER A 57 19.81 -36.69 -35.88
N ASN A 58 19.58 -35.59 -36.60
CA ASN A 58 19.24 -34.27 -36.07
C ASN A 58 17.73 -33.97 -36.12
N GLY A 59 16.91 -34.96 -36.51
CA GLY A 59 15.46 -34.85 -36.56
C GLY A 59 14.84 -34.79 -35.16
N SER A 60 13.61 -34.31 -35.11
CA SER A 60 12.81 -34.19 -33.89
C SER A 60 11.42 -34.76 -34.13
N PHE A 61 10.93 -35.55 -33.19
CA PHE A 61 9.62 -36.17 -33.25
C PHE A 61 8.71 -35.60 -32.18
N TYR A 62 7.54 -35.13 -32.59
CA TYR A 62 6.53 -34.57 -31.68
C TYR A 62 5.55 -35.65 -31.18
N CYS A 63 5.66 -36.00 -29.90
CA CYS A 63 4.64 -36.76 -29.18
C CYS A 63 3.47 -35.83 -28.84
N ARG A 64 2.26 -36.18 -29.29
CA ARG A 64 1.06 -35.39 -28.99
C ARG A 64 0.61 -35.57 -27.55
N ASN A 65 0.81 -36.77 -27.00
CA ASN A 65 0.54 -37.11 -25.61
C ASN A 65 -0.86 -36.66 -25.15
N ARG A 66 -1.92 -37.00 -25.89
CA ARG A 66 -3.29 -36.57 -25.53
C ARG A 66 -3.63 -36.99 -24.09
N GLY A 67 -4.08 -36.05 -23.28
CA GLY A 67 -4.26 -36.24 -21.84
C GLY A 67 -3.06 -35.79 -20.99
N PHE A 68 -1.89 -35.51 -21.56
CA PHE A 68 -0.71 -35.04 -20.84
C PHE A 68 0.02 -33.91 -21.60
N GLU A 69 1.21 -33.52 -21.14
CA GLU A 69 2.02 -32.49 -21.78
C GLU A 69 2.67 -33.03 -23.07
N PRO A 70 2.60 -32.26 -24.19
CA PRO A 70 3.29 -32.64 -25.41
C PRO A 70 4.80 -32.68 -25.17
N LYS A 71 5.47 -33.62 -25.84
CA LYS A 71 6.90 -33.87 -25.66
C LYS A 71 7.56 -33.96 -27.03
N VAL A 72 8.73 -33.35 -27.17
CA VAL A 72 9.59 -33.57 -28.32
C VAL A 72 10.66 -34.57 -27.94
N VAL A 73 10.81 -35.62 -28.73
CA VAL A 73 11.88 -36.62 -28.58
C VAL A 73 12.82 -36.53 -29.76
N SER A 74 14.07 -36.93 -29.55
CA SER A 74 15.05 -36.98 -30.63
C SER A 74 14.70 -38.09 -31.61
N SER A 75 14.89 -37.87 -32.90
CA SER A 75 14.65 -38.86 -33.96
C SER A 75 15.23 -40.27 -33.70
N PRO A 76 16.43 -40.43 -33.09
CA PRO A 76 16.96 -41.75 -32.75
C PRO A 76 16.15 -42.59 -31.75
N PHE A 77 15.19 -41.97 -31.03
CA PHE A 77 14.25 -42.66 -30.13
C PHE A 77 12.95 -43.06 -30.83
N VAL A 78 12.85 -42.88 -32.15
CA VAL A 78 11.68 -43.28 -32.93
C VAL A 78 11.91 -44.69 -33.49
N ASP A 79 10.97 -45.59 -33.22
CA ASP A 79 11.00 -47.00 -33.60
C ASP A 79 12.25 -47.77 -33.10
N ASP A 80 12.80 -47.36 -31.94
CA ASP A 80 13.97 -47.98 -31.30
C ASP A 80 13.61 -49.15 -30.35
N GLY A 81 12.32 -49.32 -30.06
CA GLY A 81 11.75 -50.35 -29.19
C GLY A 81 11.61 -49.99 -27.73
N VAL A 82 11.82 -48.74 -27.37
CA VAL A 82 11.53 -48.14 -26.07
C VAL A 82 10.32 -47.21 -26.22
N CYS A 83 9.43 -47.19 -25.23
CA CYS A 83 8.28 -46.28 -25.25
C CYS A 83 8.65 -44.94 -24.60
N ASP A 84 9.01 -43.95 -25.40
CA ASP A 84 9.41 -42.61 -24.99
C ASP A 84 8.26 -41.59 -24.98
N CYS A 85 7.23 -41.79 -25.81
CA CYS A 85 5.97 -41.06 -25.75
C CYS A 85 4.95 -41.82 -24.87
N CYS A 86 4.17 -41.12 -24.04
CA CYS A 86 3.13 -41.79 -23.25
C CYS A 86 1.98 -42.30 -24.12
N ASP A 87 1.80 -41.73 -25.32
CA ASP A 87 0.79 -42.14 -26.30
C ASP A 87 1.28 -43.29 -27.19
N GLY A 88 2.56 -43.69 -27.05
CA GLY A 88 3.21 -44.74 -27.82
C GLY A 88 3.39 -44.42 -29.31
N SER A 89 3.24 -43.16 -29.73
CA SER A 89 3.30 -42.77 -31.14
C SER A 89 4.69 -42.83 -31.78
N ASP A 90 5.72 -42.85 -30.94
CA ASP A 90 7.13 -43.08 -31.29
C ASP A 90 7.41 -44.49 -31.80
N GLU A 91 6.55 -45.47 -31.46
CA GLU A 91 6.73 -46.87 -31.84
C GLU A 91 5.66 -47.36 -32.81
N ALA A 92 5.93 -48.53 -33.40
CA ALA A 92 4.97 -49.21 -34.26
C ALA A 92 3.65 -49.50 -33.52
N PRO A 93 2.49 -49.41 -34.20
CA PRO A 93 1.18 -49.65 -33.59
C PRO A 93 1.11 -50.99 -32.85
N GLY A 94 0.67 -50.95 -31.59
CA GLY A 94 0.51 -52.14 -30.74
C GLY A 94 1.75 -52.53 -29.93
N ARG A 95 2.89 -51.83 -30.08
CA ARG A 95 4.08 -52.05 -29.25
C ARG A 95 3.98 -51.39 -27.87
N CYS A 96 3.50 -50.15 -27.84
CA CYS A 96 3.36 -49.34 -26.62
C CYS A 96 1.89 -49.20 -26.21
N GLN A 97 1.65 -49.09 -24.89
CA GLN A 97 0.33 -48.78 -24.34
C GLN A 97 0.19 -47.28 -24.14
N ASP A 98 -0.98 -46.73 -24.45
CA ASP A 98 -1.28 -45.33 -24.13
C ASP A 98 -1.52 -45.18 -22.62
N THR A 99 -0.63 -44.43 -21.97
CA THR A 99 -0.66 -44.15 -20.53
C THR A 99 -0.86 -42.66 -20.23
N CYS A 100 -1.08 -41.81 -21.25
CA CYS A 100 -1.07 -40.36 -21.08
C CYS A 100 -2.15 -39.84 -20.14
N VAL A 101 -3.35 -40.42 -20.17
CA VAL A 101 -4.44 -39.99 -19.28
C VAL A 101 -4.07 -40.23 -17.81
N ALA A 102 -3.47 -41.38 -17.49
CA ALA A 102 -3.03 -41.69 -16.14
C ALA A 102 -1.81 -40.84 -15.75
N ALA A 103 -0.81 -40.74 -16.63
CA ALA A 103 0.40 -39.94 -16.39
C ALA A 103 0.10 -38.44 -16.18
N GLY A 104 -0.91 -37.91 -16.89
CA GLY A 104 -1.29 -36.50 -16.81
C GLY A 104 -2.34 -36.15 -15.76
N GLU A 105 -2.83 -37.11 -14.96
CA GLU A 105 -3.91 -36.87 -14.00
C GLU A 105 -3.61 -35.72 -13.03
N GLN A 106 -2.46 -35.77 -12.34
CA GLN A 106 -2.06 -34.74 -11.38
C GLN A 106 -1.95 -33.36 -12.03
N LYS A 107 -1.39 -33.30 -13.24
CA LYS A 107 -1.21 -32.04 -13.96
C LYS A 107 -2.55 -31.43 -14.37
N ARG A 108 -3.50 -32.24 -14.84
CA ARG A 108 -4.86 -31.79 -15.17
C ARG A 108 -5.60 -31.34 -13.91
N GLN A 109 -5.51 -32.08 -12.81
CA GLN A 109 -6.09 -31.67 -11.53
C GLN A 109 -5.53 -30.32 -11.05
N GLU A 110 -4.22 -30.13 -11.14
CA GLU A 110 -3.57 -28.87 -10.79
C GLU A 110 -4.02 -27.71 -11.69
N LEU A 111 -4.08 -27.90 -13.01
CA LEU A 111 -4.58 -26.87 -13.93
C LEU A 111 -6.06 -26.55 -13.69
N THR A 112 -6.90 -27.55 -13.46
CA THR A 112 -8.31 -27.35 -13.11
C THR A 112 -8.45 -26.55 -11.81
N ARG A 113 -7.62 -26.86 -10.80
CA ARG A 113 -7.56 -26.11 -9.55
C ARG A 113 -7.14 -24.66 -9.79
N GLN A 114 -6.12 -24.43 -10.62
CA GLN A 114 -5.67 -23.08 -10.98
C GLN A 114 -6.75 -22.29 -11.73
N VAL A 115 -7.46 -22.91 -12.68
CA VAL A 115 -8.59 -22.27 -13.38
C VAL A 115 -9.69 -21.88 -12.39
N ALA A 116 -10.12 -22.81 -11.53
CA ALA A 116 -11.17 -22.54 -10.55
C ALA A 116 -10.75 -21.43 -9.55
N GLU A 117 -9.51 -21.45 -9.08
CA GLU A 117 -8.98 -20.41 -8.17
C GLU A 117 -8.91 -19.05 -8.87
N ALA A 118 -8.49 -19.01 -10.14
CA ALA A 118 -8.42 -17.77 -10.92
C ALA A 118 -9.81 -17.21 -11.25
N GLU A 119 -10.79 -18.06 -11.59
CA GLU A 119 -12.18 -17.66 -11.83
C GLU A 119 -12.80 -17.07 -10.56
N ALA A 120 -12.66 -17.76 -9.43
CA ALA A 120 -13.14 -17.26 -8.14
C ALA A 120 -12.46 -15.94 -7.75
N GLY A 121 -11.16 -15.81 -8.02
CA GLY A 121 -10.41 -14.57 -7.82
C GLY A 121 -10.89 -13.43 -8.73
N LEU A 122 -11.18 -13.71 -10.00
CA LEU A 122 -11.68 -12.73 -10.96
C LEU A 122 -13.10 -12.25 -10.61
N GLN A 123 -13.97 -13.17 -10.18
CA GLN A 123 -15.30 -12.80 -9.67
C GLN A 123 -15.20 -11.88 -8.44
N LYS A 124 -14.31 -12.19 -7.49
CA LYS A 124 -14.06 -11.32 -6.34
C LYS A 124 -13.40 -10.00 -6.73
N ARG A 125 -12.56 -9.96 -7.77
CA ARG A 125 -12.01 -8.71 -8.31
C ARG A 125 -13.11 -7.79 -8.83
N GLN A 126 -14.11 -8.32 -9.54
CA GLN A 126 -15.24 -7.52 -10.01
C GLN A 126 -15.97 -6.87 -8.83
N ALA A 127 -16.16 -7.61 -7.73
CA ALA A 127 -16.69 -7.04 -6.49
C ALA A 127 -15.75 -5.97 -5.90
N TYR A 128 -14.42 -6.13 -6.01
CA TYR A 128 -13.46 -5.12 -5.57
C TYR A 128 -13.53 -3.83 -6.37
N VAL A 129 -13.75 -3.90 -7.68
CA VAL A 129 -13.94 -2.71 -8.52
C VAL A 129 -15.17 -1.91 -8.05
N GLN A 130 -16.26 -2.60 -7.73
CA GLN A 130 -17.47 -1.95 -7.22
C GLN A 130 -17.26 -1.37 -5.82
N GLU A 131 -16.64 -2.12 -4.90
CA GLU A 131 -16.31 -1.61 -3.56
C GLU A 131 -15.34 -0.42 -3.63
N ALA A 132 -14.35 -0.46 -4.52
CA ALA A 132 -13.41 0.62 -4.75
C ALA A 132 -14.11 1.91 -5.17
N ALA A 133 -15.05 1.84 -6.10
CA ALA A 133 -15.83 3.00 -6.54
C ALA A 133 -16.57 3.66 -5.36
N GLN A 134 -17.24 2.86 -4.52
CA GLN A 134 -17.93 3.34 -3.32
C GLN A 134 -16.96 3.95 -2.30
N LYS A 135 -15.81 3.30 -2.05
CA LYS A 135 -14.76 3.82 -1.16
C LYS A 135 -14.20 5.15 -1.65
N ILE A 136 -13.93 5.29 -2.94
CA ILE A 136 -13.40 6.53 -3.53
C ILE A 136 -14.42 7.66 -3.39
N GLU A 137 -15.70 7.40 -3.64
CA GLU A 137 -16.75 8.39 -3.40
C GLU A 137 -16.85 8.78 -1.91
N ALA A 138 -16.73 7.81 -1.00
CA ALA A 138 -16.72 8.07 0.43
C ALA A 138 -15.50 8.94 0.83
N TRP A 139 -14.31 8.66 0.31
CA TRP A 139 -13.12 9.48 0.54
C TRP A 139 -13.27 10.91 0.00
N ARG A 140 -13.92 11.09 -1.16
CA ARG A 140 -14.23 12.42 -1.70
C ARG A 140 -15.15 13.21 -0.77
N LYS A 141 -16.21 12.57 -0.26
CA LYS A 141 -17.13 13.18 0.72
C LYS A 141 -16.43 13.50 2.04
N GLU A 142 -15.59 12.58 2.52
CA GLU A 142 -14.78 12.76 3.74
C GLU A 142 -13.85 13.96 3.60
N ALA A 143 -13.08 14.05 2.51
CA ALA A 143 -12.17 15.17 2.24
C ALA A 143 -12.93 16.50 2.17
N ALA A 144 -14.07 16.56 1.47
CA ALA A 144 -14.90 17.77 1.40
C ALA A 144 -15.44 18.19 2.78
N SER A 145 -15.90 17.23 3.60
CA SER A 145 -16.37 17.51 4.97
C SER A 145 -15.23 18.04 5.85
N LEU A 146 -14.07 17.37 5.82
CA LEU A 146 -12.89 17.78 6.58
C LEU A 146 -12.38 19.15 6.15
N GLN A 147 -12.44 19.46 4.85
CA GLN A 147 -12.07 20.78 4.33
C GLN A 147 -12.99 21.88 4.88
N ALA A 148 -14.30 21.63 4.96
CA ALA A 148 -15.24 22.55 5.58
C ALA A 148 -14.99 22.72 7.09
N GLU A 149 -14.74 21.63 7.82
CA GLU A 149 -14.38 21.68 9.26
C GLU A 149 -13.06 22.40 9.52
N VAL A 150 -12.05 22.20 8.67
CA VAL A 150 -10.77 22.92 8.76
C VAL A 150 -11.00 24.42 8.57
N ALA A 151 -11.85 24.83 7.62
CA ALA A 151 -12.15 26.24 7.41
C ALA A 151 -12.84 26.89 8.62
N THR A 152 -13.77 26.19 9.28
CA THR A 152 -14.43 26.72 10.49
C THR A 152 -13.47 26.81 11.68
N LEU A 153 -12.68 25.76 11.92
CA LEU A 153 -11.70 25.72 13.00
C LEU A 153 -10.55 26.71 12.78
N ASP A 154 -10.20 27.00 11.53
CA ASP A 154 -9.21 28.02 11.21
C ASP A 154 -9.69 29.40 11.67
N ALA A 155 -10.93 29.76 11.35
CA ALA A 155 -11.56 30.99 11.81
C ALA A 155 -11.66 31.06 13.34
N GLU A 156 -12.00 29.95 14.01
CA GLU A 156 -12.01 29.86 15.48
C GLU A 156 -10.61 30.05 16.09
N SER A 157 -9.60 29.40 15.52
CA SER A 157 -8.21 29.54 15.97
C SER A 157 -7.70 30.97 15.80
N ASN A 158 -8.02 31.62 14.68
CA ASN A 158 -7.65 33.01 14.42
C ASN A 158 -8.30 33.95 15.44
N ARG A 159 -9.61 33.80 15.70
CA ARG A 159 -10.31 34.57 16.74
C ARG A 159 -9.73 34.36 18.13
N ALA A 160 -9.36 33.14 18.49
CA ALA A 160 -8.75 32.83 19.78
C ALA A 160 -7.34 33.43 19.92
N ASN A 161 -6.53 33.39 18.84
CA ASN A 161 -5.22 34.05 18.80
C ASN A 161 -5.33 35.57 18.95
N GLU A 162 -6.27 36.20 18.22
CA GLU A 162 -6.51 37.64 18.37
C GLU A 162 -6.99 38.01 19.78
N ALA A 163 -7.83 37.17 20.40
CA ALA A 163 -8.28 37.40 21.78
C ALA A 163 -7.10 37.30 22.76
N ARG A 164 -6.23 36.30 22.60
CA ARG A 164 -4.97 36.19 23.36
C ARG A 164 -4.12 37.44 23.20
N ASP A 165 -3.87 37.86 21.96
CA ASP A 165 -2.98 38.99 21.68
C ASP A 165 -3.54 40.31 22.24
N ARG A 166 -4.87 40.49 22.19
CA ARG A 166 -5.54 41.64 22.82
C ARG A 166 -5.34 41.65 24.34
N VAL A 167 -5.53 40.52 25.02
CA VAL A 167 -5.37 40.45 26.49
C VAL A 167 -3.91 40.59 26.89
N GLN A 168 -3.00 39.97 26.14
CA GLN A 168 -1.55 40.07 26.37
C GLN A 168 -1.02 41.50 26.13
N GLY A 169 -1.55 42.21 25.12
CA GLY A 169 -1.27 43.62 24.91
C GLY A 169 -1.69 44.48 26.11
N LYS A 170 -2.95 44.33 26.57
CA LYS A 170 -3.44 45.01 27.78
C LYS A 170 -2.59 44.70 29.02
N LEU A 171 -2.18 43.44 29.19
CA LEU A 171 -1.33 43.04 30.31
C LEU A 171 0.03 43.74 30.24
N SER A 172 0.66 43.76 29.07
CA SER A 172 1.94 44.46 28.85
C SER A 172 1.83 45.97 29.15
N ASP A 173 0.71 46.59 28.76
CA ASP A 173 0.47 48.01 29.04
C ASP A 173 0.35 48.26 30.55
N ILE A 174 -0.49 47.50 31.27
CA ILE A 174 -0.62 47.66 32.73
C ILE A 174 0.69 47.33 33.46
N GLU A 175 1.43 46.30 33.04
CA GLU A 175 2.74 45.97 33.63
C GLU A 175 3.79 47.06 33.38
N LYS A 176 3.65 47.85 32.30
CA LYS A 176 4.46 49.04 32.06
C LYS A 176 4.05 50.17 33.02
N ASP A 177 2.76 50.44 33.16
CA ASP A 177 2.24 51.46 34.08
C ASP A 177 2.64 51.18 35.53
N VAL A 178 2.56 49.91 35.97
CA VAL A 178 3.05 49.47 37.29
C VAL A 178 4.53 49.81 37.47
N ARG A 179 5.38 49.49 36.48
CA ARG A 179 6.82 49.77 36.55
C ARG A 179 7.13 51.25 36.57
N GLU A 180 6.44 52.05 35.77
CA GLU A 180 6.62 53.50 35.71
C GLU A 180 6.19 54.16 37.03
N LEU A 181 5.05 53.76 37.58
CA LEU A 181 4.56 54.29 38.85
C LEU A 181 5.47 53.86 40.01
N GLU A 182 5.91 52.61 40.07
CA GLU A 182 6.88 52.13 41.06
C GLU A 182 8.19 52.92 41.01
N ALA A 183 8.73 53.15 39.82
CA ALA A 183 9.94 53.94 39.63
C ALA A 183 9.76 55.40 40.09
N SER A 184 8.62 56.02 39.78
CA SER A 184 8.33 57.40 40.19
C SER A 184 8.21 57.53 41.72
N LEU A 185 7.58 56.55 42.37
CA LEU A 185 7.43 56.48 43.81
C LEU A 185 8.80 56.28 44.49
N VAL A 186 9.65 55.40 43.97
CA VAL A 186 11.02 55.20 44.48
C VAL A 186 11.87 56.47 44.35
N ALA A 187 11.78 57.17 43.22
CA ALA A 187 12.49 58.43 43.02
C ALA A 187 12.03 59.50 44.04
N SER A 188 10.72 59.65 44.24
CA SER A 188 10.17 60.61 45.22
C SER A 188 10.57 60.31 46.67
N ALA A 189 10.80 59.03 47.00
CA ALA A 189 11.29 58.62 48.32
C ALA A 189 12.79 58.90 48.53
N ALA A 190 13.57 59.04 47.45
CA ALA A 190 15.00 59.36 47.49
C ALA A 190 15.30 60.86 47.64
N ASP A 191 14.38 61.74 47.19
CA ASP A 191 14.53 63.21 47.24
C ASP A 191 14.18 63.84 48.63
N GLY A 192 13.97 63.02 49.66
CA GLY A 192 13.51 63.44 51.00
C GLY A 192 14.59 63.77 52.07
N GLU A 193 15.87 63.84 51.74
CA GLU A 193 16.93 64.27 52.69
C GLU A 193 17.38 65.73 52.46
N PRO A 194 17.30 66.64 53.45
CA PRO A 194 17.88 67.97 53.34
C PRO A 194 19.37 67.94 53.68
N LYS A 195 20.22 68.40 52.75
CA LYS A 195 21.60 68.83 53.04
C LYS A 195 21.76 70.32 52.74
N GLU A 196 21.86 71.10 53.81
CA GLU A 196 22.41 72.45 53.78
C GLU A 196 23.92 72.40 53.49
N GLY A 197 24.41 73.32 52.65
CA GLY A 197 25.77 73.88 52.78
C GLY A 197 26.69 73.87 51.57
N ALA A 198 26.90 75.09 51.03
CA ALA A 198 28.15 75.66 50.46
C ALA A 198 28.48 75.51 48.95
N GLU A 199 28.22 76.62 48.24
CA GLU A 199 29.08 77.39 47.30
C GLU A 199 30.37 76.77 46.71
N SER A 200 30.54 76.79 45.38
CA SER A 200 31.12 77.92 44.60
C SER A 200 31.63 77.47 43.21
N ALA A 201 31.42 78.36 42.22
CA ALA A 201 32.20 78.67 41.00
C ALA A 201 32.81 77.53 40.14
N GLY A 202 32.76 77.51 38.80
CA GLY A 202 32.29 78.48 37.80
C GLY A 202 32.83 78.12 36.40
N ALA A 203 32.11 78.62 35.39
CA ALA A 203 32.52 79.07 34.05
C ALA A 203 33.04 78.13 32.92
N GLY A 204 32.47 78.37 31.71
CA GLY A 204 32.96 78.03 30.35
C GLY A 204 31.92 77.22 29.54
N ALA A 205 31.03 77.78 28.70
CA ALA A 205 31.20 78.33 27.33
C ALA A 205 31.97 77.36 26.39
N GLU A 206 31.56 76.92 25.19
CA GLU A 206 30.79 77.43 24.03
C GLU A 206 29.97 76.28 23.38
N GLU A 207 28.74 76.48 22.88
CA GLU A 207 28.33 76.78 21.48
C GLU A 207 29.02 76.01 20.33
N ALA A 208 28.23 75.22 19.57
CA ALA A 208 27.83 75.50 18.17
C ALA A 208 27.67 74.24 17.28
N GLY A 209 26.61 74.25 16.45
CA GLY A 209 26.56 73.65 15.11
C GLY A 209 25.99 72.23 15.03
N ALA A 210 24.72 71.99 14.65
CA ALA A 210 24.06 72.18 13.35
C ALA A 210 24.02 70.89 12.49
N GLU A 211 22.78 70.44 12.26
CA GLU A 211 22.19 69.81 11.07
C GLU A 211 22.83 68.59 10.39
N GLY A 212 21.98 67.60 10.05
CA GLY A 212 22.30 66.61 9.02
C GLY A 212 21.42 65.37 9.03
N ALA A 213 20.50 65.29 8.08
CA ALA A 213 19.57 64.19 7.83
C ALA A 213 20.22 62.91 7.23
N GLY A 214 19.47 61.80 7.24
CA GLY A 214 19.70 60.60 6.40
C GLY A 214 19.76 59.32 7.24
N ALA A 215 18.68 58.53 7.35
CA ALA A 215 18.23 57.50 6.39
C ALA A 215 19.11 56.23 6.39
N GLY A 216 18.46 55.07 6.52
CA GLY A 216 19.02 53.77 6.11
C GLY A 216 18.95 52.66 7.15
N ALA A 217 17.88 51.87 7.08
CA ALA A 217 17.75 50.56 7.71
C ALA A 217 18.28 49.48 6.75
N GLU A 218 18.95 48.44 7.26
CA GLU A 218 19.06 47.13 6.58
C GLU A 218 19.45 46.04 7.58
N GLY A 219 18.55 45.07 7.75
CA GLY A 219 18.81 43.73 8.26
C GLY A 219 18.18 42.74 7.28
N PRO A 220 18.86 41.65 6.88
CA PRO A 220 18.51 40.91 5.67
C PRO A 220 17.33 39.94 5.87
N GLN A 221 16.38 40.00 4.94
CA GLN A 221 15.34 38.99 4.70
C GLN A 221 15.74 38.04 3.53
N PRO A 222 15.19 36.81 3.49
CA PRO A 222 15.47 35.80 2.46
C PRO A 222 14.65 36.03 1.16
N PRO A 223 15.09 35.52 0.00
CA PRO A 223 14.39 35.72 -1.27
C PRO A 223 13.34 34.65 -1.59
N ALA A 224 12.26 35.12 -2.24
CA ALA A 224 11.25 34.34 -2.98
C ALA A 224 11.55 34.34 -4.51
N PRO A 225 10.96 33.44 -5.31
CA PRO A 225 11.27 33.26 -6.74
C PRO A 225 10.21 33.78 -7.73
N ALA A 226 10.64 33.95 -9.01
CA ALA A 226 9.93 33.96 -10.33
C ALA A 226 10.52 35.08 -11.26
N PRO A 227 10.41 35.06 -12.62
CA PRO A 227 9.46 34.32 -13.47
C PRO A 227 9.97 33.73 -14.83
N ALA A 228 9.02 33.03 -15.45
CA ALA A 228 8.72 32.48 -16.78
C ALA A 228 9.28 33.03 -18.13
N GLU A 229 9.47 32.07 -19.07
CA GLU A 229 9.10 31.99 -20.53
C GLU A 229 9.93 32.77 -21.60
N PRO A 230 9.92 32.41 -22.93
CA PRO A 230 8.91 31.60 -23.66
C PRO A 230 9.35 30.60 -24.79
N ALA A 231 8.36 29.78 -25.19
CA ALA A 231 7.89 29.33 -26.53
C ALA A 231 8.78 28.64 -27.60
N ASP A 232 8.27 27.52 -28.15
CA ASP A 232 7.95 27.37 -29.60
C ASP A 232 6.94 26.22 -29.87
N ALA A 233 6.02 26.47 -30.82
CA ALA A 233 4.95 25.58 -31.34
C ALA A 233 5.47 24.75 -32.55
N VAL A 234 4.90 23.62 -33.00
CA VAL A 234 3.61 23.29 -33.69
C VAL A 234 3.59 21.74 -33.84
N ASP A 235 2.52 20.96 -34.07
CA ASP A 235 1.50 20.99 -35.13
C ASP A 235 0.43 19.89 -34.85
N GLU A 236 -0.76 20.06 -35.43
CA GLU A 236 -2.01 19.30 -35.23
C GLU A 236 -2.10 18.02 -36.08
N THR A 237 -2.96 17.06 -35.69
CA THR A 237 -4.09 16.61 -36.53
C THR A 237 -4.98 15.61 -35.78
N ALA A 238 -6.28 15.76 -36.01
CA ALA A 238 -7.40 15.04 -35.41
C ALA A 238 -7.79 13.76 -36.16
N HIS A 239 -8.53 12.86 -35.51
CA HIS A 239 -9.65 12.15 -36.12
C HIS A 239 -10.67 11.71 -35.05
N GLU A 240 -11.93 12.07 -35.33
CA GLU A 240 -13.19 11.72 -34.65
C GLU A 240 -13.66 10.29 -35.00
N GLU A 241 -14.83 9.92 -34.46
CA GLU A 241 -15.69 8.72 -34.69
C GLU A 241 -15.55 7.64 -33.57
N ASP A 242 -16.58 7.15 -32.86
CA ASP A 242 -18.03 7.32 -32.88
C ASP A 242 -18.64 6.86 -31.54
N ALA A 243 -19.84 7.36 -31.23
CA ALA A 243 -20.67 6.98 -30.10
C ALA A 243 -21.98 6.33 -30.59
N GLU A 244 -22.29 5.11 -30.14
CA GLU A 244 -23.62 4.46 -30.01
C GLU A 244 -23.36 2.94 -29.82
N THR A 245 -23.84 2.19 -28.83
CA THR A 245 -25.22 1.99 -28.38
C THR A 245 -25.23 1.22 -27.04
N VAL A 246 -26.26 1.46 -26.24
CA VAL A 246 -26.65 0.72 -25.03
C VAL A 246 -27.85 -0.17 -25.35
N ALA A 247 -27.90 -1.35 -24.70
CA ALA A 247 -29.07 -2.15 -24.28
C ALA A 247 -29.16 -3.60 -24.82
N ALA A 248 -29.59 -4.49 -23.91
CA ALA A 248 -29.86 -5.93 -24.00
C ALA A 248 -28.59 -6.81 -23.84
N LEU A 249 -28.44 -7.70 -22.85
CA LEU A 249 -29.40 -8.65 -22.27
C LEU A 249 -29.00 -8.97 -20.81
N GLU A 250 -29.91 -8.70 -19.85
CA GLU A 250 -29.99 -9.43 -18.59
C GLU A 250 -31.01 -10.58 -18.75
N GLU A 251 -30.91 -11.57 -17.86
CA GLU A 251 -31.76 -12.76 -17.69
C GLU A 251 -31.41 -13.98 -18.57
N ASP A 252 -30.57 -14.87 -18.02
CA ASP A 252 -30.99 -16.25 -17.72
C ASP A 252 -29.91 -17.03 -16.96
N SER A 253 -30.35 -17.99 -16.15
CA SER A 253 -29.57 -19.06 -15.50
C SER A 253 -29.05 -18.80 -14.09
N ALA A 254 -29.98 -18.59 -13.16
CA ALA A 254 -29.90 -19.27 -11.87
C ALA A 254 -30.46 -20.68 -12.04
N GLU A 255 -29.61 -21.70 -11.88
CA GLU A 255 -29.89 -23.06 -11.39
C GLU A 255 -28.82 -24.03 -11.91
N ALA A 256 -28.03 -24.58 -10.97
CA ALA A 256 -27.41 -25.93 -10.98
C ALA A 256 -26.03 -25.93 -10.30
N LEU A 257 -25.99 -25.95 -8.96
CA LEU A 257 -24.85 -26.48 -8.19
C LEU A 257 -25.35 -27.02 -6.84
N ASP A 258 -26.10 -28.12 -6.90
CA ASP A 258 -26.35 -29.02 -5.77
C ASP A 258 -26.13 -30.45 -6.29
N ASP A 259 -24.88 -30.92 -6.23
CA ASP A 259 -24.52 -32.34 -6.08
C ASP A 259 -23.00 -32.51 -6.19
N TYR A 260 -22.31 -32.55 -5.05
CA TYR A 260 -21.17 -33.47 -4.82
C TYR A 260 -20.69 -33.36 -3.36
N ALA A 261 -21.45 -33.97 -2.44
CA ALA A 261 -21.02 -34.18 -1.06
C ALA A 261 -21.56 -35.51 -0.54
N ALA A 262 -20.87 -36.62 -0.83
CA ALA A 262 -20.92 -37.84 -0.04
C ALA A 262 -19.72 -38.76 -0.34
N GLU A 263 -19.19 -39.37 0.72
CA GLU A 263 -18.21 -40.46 0.78
C GLU A 263 -16.74 -40.02 0.63
N SER A 264 -16.01 -39.75 1.71
CA SER A 264 -15.53 -40.80 2.62
C SER A 264 -14.89 -40.21 3.90
N ALA A 265 -15.49 -40.50 5.06
CA ALA A 265 -14.74 -40.84 6.28
C ALA A 265 -14.24 -42.29 6.05
N GLU A 266 -13.07 -42.74 6.50
CA GLU A 266 -12.59 -42.85 7.88
C GLU A 266 -11.05 -42.96 7.83
N ASP A 267 -10.30 -42.21 8.65
CA ASP A 267 -9.37 -42.74 9.66
C ASP A 267 -8.74 -41.59 10.47
N GLU A 268 -8.62 -41.83 11.77
CA GLU A 268 -8.48 -40.84 12.82
C GLU A 268 -7.02 -40.42 13.05
N THR A 269 -6.80 -39.14 13.41
CA THR A 269 -6.09 -38.83 14.67
C THR A 269 -6.60 -37.52 15.26
N GLU A 270 -7.29 -37.71 16.37
CA GLU A 270 -7.77 -36.80 17.39
C GLU A 270 -6.68 -35.82 17.90
N ILE A 271 -6.92 -34.50 17.77
CA ILE A 271 -6.34 -33.49 18.67
C ILE A 271 -7.49 -32.70 19.28
N ASP A 272 -7.81 -33.08 20.51
CA ASP A 272 -8.72 -32.42 21.44
C ASP A 272 -8.38 -30.93 21.62
N TRP A 273 -9.33 -30.06 21.26
CA TRP A 273 -9.33 -28.64 21.58
C TRP A 273 -10.59 -28.25 22.35
N HIS A 274 -10.94 -28.94 23.43
CA HIS A 274 -11.91 -28.43 24.40
C HIS A 274 -11.29 -28.20 25.79
N GLY A 275 -10.97 -26.93 26.06
CA GLY A 275 -11.15 -26.36 27.39
C GLY A 275 -9.96 -25.60 27.95
N ARG A 276 -10.03 -24.26 27.87
CA ARG A 276 -10.06 -23.39 29.07
C ARG A 276 -10.33 -21.92 28.68
N GLY A 277 -11.60 -21.53 28.84
CA GLY A 277 -12.03 -20.24 29.38
C GLY A 277 -11.62 -18.97 28.63
N THR A 278 -12.31 -18.64 27.55
CA THR A 278 -12.40 -17.24 27.09
C THR A 278 -13.55 -16.56 27.83
N GLU A 279 -13.23 -15.68 28.79
CA GLU A 279 -14.23 -14.74 29.30
C GLU A 279 -14.68 -13.81 28.15
N PRO A 280 -15.99 -13.52 27.99
CA PRO A 280 -16.48 -12.57 26.99
C PRO A 280 -15.80 -11.20 27.13
N TRP A 281 -15.44 -10.58 26.02
CA TRP A 281 -14.67 -9.31 25.96
C TRP A 281 -15.31 -8.15 26.75
N GLN A 282 -16.63 -8.21 26.96
CA GLN A 282 -17.39 -7.27 27.80
C GLN A 282 -17.02 -7.35 29.29
N THR A 283 -16.50 -8.49 29.77
CA THR A 283 -16.02 -8.69 31.15
C THR A 283 -14.62 -8.10 31.35
N LEU A 284 -13.76 -8.15 30.32
CA LEU A 284 -12.43 -7.53 30.32
C LEU A 284 -12.51 -6.00 30.29
N LEU A 285 -13.46 -5.43 29.54
CA LEU A 285 -13.74 -3.99 29.57
C LEU A 285 -14.20 -3.48 30.95
N ARG A 286 -14.94 -4.32 31.69
CA ARG A 286 -15.42 -4.00 33.04
C ARG A 286 -14.27 -4.02 34.05
N LYS A 287 -13.42 -5.07 34.00
CA LYS A 287 -12.20 -5.18 34.82
C LYS A 287 -11.21 -4.05 34.52
N GLY A 288 -11.11 -3.60 33.26
CA GLY A 288 -10.31 -2.44 32.85
C GLY A 288 -10.79 -1.12 33.47
N LYS A 289 -12.09 -0.83 33.44
CA LYS A 289 -12.68 0.36 34.09
C LYS A 289 -12.57 0.35 35.62
N GLU A 290 -12.56 -0.83 36.24
CA GLU A 290 -12.43 -1.00 37.69
C GLU A 290 -10.98 -0.77 38.19
N LEU A 291 -9.98 -1.07 37.34
CA LEU A 291 -8.56 -0.81 37.58
C LEU A 291 -8.17 0.67 37.45
N GLU A 292 -8.77 1.40 36.50
CA GLU A 292 -8.61 2.86 36.41
C GLU A 292 -9.26 3.58 37.60
N SER A 293 -10.44 3.13 38.02
CA SER A 293 -11.16 3.71 39.18
C SER A 293 -10.38 3.53 40.50
N ARG A 294 -9.67 2.40 40.68
CA ARG A 294 -8.82 2.15 41.85
C ARG A 294 -7.55 3.02 41.88
N LYS A 295 -6.95 3.32 40.72
CA LYS A 295 -5.79 4.23 40.63
C LYS A 295 -6.19 5.68 40.93
N VAL A 296 -7.35 6.12 40.43
CA VAL A 296 -7.90 7.45 40.75
C VAL A 296 -8.27 7.56 42.24
N ALA A 297 -8.84 6.50 42.84
CA ALA A 297 -9.16 6.46 44.27
C ALA A 297 -7.93 6.34 45.21
N SER A 298 -6.77 5.93 44.70
CA SER A 298 -5.49 5.91 45.42
C SER A 298 -4.89 7.32 45.50
N VAL A 299 -4.90 8.04 44.38
CA VAL A 299 -4.42 9.43 44.28
C VAL A 299 -5.29 10.37 45.11
N LEU A 300 -6.61 10.19 45.09
CA LEU A 300 -7.53 10.99 45.90
C LEU A 300 -7.40 10.72 47.41
N ARG A 301 -7.00 9.50 47.83
CA ARG A 301 -6.74 9.19 49.24
C ARG A 301 -5.43 9.80 49.75
N ALA A 302 -4.41 9.87 48.90
CA ALA A 302 -3.14 10.51 49.21
C ALA A 302 -3.29 12.05 49.36
N LEU A 303 -4.25 12.66 48.67
CA LEU A 303 -4.58 14.08 48.78
C LEU A 303 -5.49 14.40 49.99
N ALA A 304 -6.27 13.44 50.48
CA ALA A 304 -7.17 13.62 51.62
C ALA A 304 -6.48 13.42 52.99
N SER A 305 -5.34 12.71 53.07
CA SER A 305 -4.58 12.54 54.32
C SER A 305 -3.49 13.60 54.48
N GLY A 306 -3.90 14.87 54.62
CA GLY A 306 -3.03 15.93 55.07
C GLY A 306 -2.58 15.70 56.51
N SER A 307 -1.43 15.04 56.70
CA SER A 307 -0.71 15.00 57.99
C SER A 307 0.52 15.88 57.87
N ALA A 308 0.36 17.15 58.23
CA ALA A 308 1.45 18.11 58.34
C ALA A 308 2.37 17.71 59.51
N ARG A 309 3.53 17.13 59.20
CA ARG A 309 4.64 16.98 60.16
C ARG A 309 5.47 18.25 60.16
N THR A 310 5.27 19.09 61.18
CA THR A 310 6.17 20.20 61.49
C THR A 310 7.53 19.65 61.95
N LYS A 311 8.58 19.86 61.16
CA LYS A 311 9.97 19.57 61.55
C LYS A 311 10.61 20.87 62.05
N LYS A 312 10.73 20.99 63.37
CA LYS A 312 11.57 21.99 64.06
C LYS A 312 13.04 21.70 63.75
N GLY A 313 13.80 22.74 63.41
CA GLY A 313 15.25 22.76 63.60
C GLY A 313 16.02 23.29 62.39
N GLY A 314 16.69 24.44 62.57
CA GLY A 314 17.68 24.95 61.62
C GLY A 314 17.76 26.46 61.57
N ARG A 315 18.30 27.06 62.64
CA ARG A 315 18.56 28.50 62.73
C ARG A 315 19.80 28.83 61.88
N SER A 316 19.61 29.13 60.60
CA SER A 316 20.64 29.71 59.72
C SER A 316 20.38 31.21 59.56
N ARG A 317 21.37 31.97 60.03
CA ARG A 317 21.45 33.44 60.05
C ARG A 317 21.52 33.96 58.61
N ALA A 318 20.36 34.33 58.05
CA ALA A 318 20.27 35.12 56.83
C ALA A 318 20.71 36.56 57.13
N LYS A 319 21.70 37.05 56.37
CA LYS A 319 22.10 38.46 56.36
C LYS A 319 20.94 39.26 55.77
N SER A 320 20.28 40.06 56.59
CA SER A 320 19.38 41.11 56.16
C SER A 320 20.16 42.15 55.35
N GLY A 321 19.98 42.16 54.03
CA GLY A 321 20.19 43.37 53.25
C GLY A 321 19.18 44.44 53.71
N PRO A 322 19.45 45.73 53.47
CA PRO A 322 18.50 46.78 53.82
C PRO A 322 17.16 46.47 53.15
N ALA A 323 16.09 46.44 53.95
CA ALA A 323 14.73 46.37 53.44
C ALA A 323 14.56 47.57 52.51
N ALA A 324 14.41 47.34 51.20
CA ALA A 324 13.89 48.37 50.31
C ALA A 324 12.56 48.81 50.91
N ALA A 325 12.44 50.10 51.23
CA ALA A 325 11.18 50.63 51.71
C ALA A 325 10.10 50.25 50.68
N GLU A 326 9.09 49.47 51.10
CA GLU A 326 7.97 49.15 50.23
C GLU A 326 7.25 50.46 49.94
N VAL A 327 7.50 51.02 48.76
CA VAL A 327 6.79 52.21 48.31
C VAL A 327 5.40 51.75 47.92
N SER A 328 4.39 52.23 48.65
CA SER A 328 3.00 51.83 48.52
C SER A 328 2.10 53.05 48.36
N SER A 329 1.27 53.02 47.33
CA SER A 329 0.23 54.01 47.03
C SER A 329 -1.05 53.26 46.66
N PRO A 330 -2.25 53.76 47.03
CA PRO A 330 -3.53 53.16 46.61
C PRO A 330 -3.63 52.94 45.09
N GLU A 331 -3.05 53.85 44.31
CA GLU A 331 -3.01 53.76 42.84
C GLU A 331 -2.14 52.61 42.35
N LEU A 332 -0.99 52.38 42.98
CA LEU A 332 -0.10 51.26 42.68
C LEU A 332 -0.75 49.91 43.03
N GLU A 333 -1.46 49.85 44.15
CA GLU A 333 -2.15 48.63 44.57
C GLU A 333 -3.31 48.29 43.63
N HIS A 334 -4.07 49.28 43.16
CA HIS A 334 -5.07 49.11 42.10
C HIS A 334 -4.48 48.60 40.79
N LEU A 335 -3.36 49.18 40.31
CA LEU A 335 -2.69 48.71 39.09
C LEU A 335 -2.16 47.28 39.23
N ARG A 336 -1.61 46.91 40.39
CA ARG A 336 -1.17 45.53 40.66
C ARG A 336 -2.34 44.54 40.68
N MET A 337 -3.48 44.92 41.24
CA MET A 337 -4.70 44.10 41.20
C MET A 337 -5.22 43.94 39.75
N ALA A 338 -5.20 45.02 38.97
CA ALA A 338 -5.58 44.97 37.55
C ALA A 338 -4.62 44.09 36.72
N ALA A 339 -3.31 44.21 36.96
CA ALA A 339 -2.29 43.35 36.33
C ALA A 339 -2.51 41.88 36.69
N ALA A 340 -2.78 41.56 37.97
CA ALA A 340 -3.07 40.20 38.40
C ALA A 340 -4.33 39.63 37.73
N ALA A 341 -5.40 40.42 37.59
CA ALA A 341 -6.62 40.01 36.89
C ALA A 341 -6.37 39.76 35.39
N LEU A 342 -5.66 40.67 34.71
CA LEU A 342 -5.29 40.49 33.30
C LEU A 342 -4.33 39.32 33.08
N LYS A 343 -3.50 38.99 34.08
CA LYS A 343 -2.59 37.85 34.00
C LYS A 343 -3.34 36.51 34.00
N GLU A 344 -4.38 36.39 34.83
CA GLU A 344 -5.28 35.23 34.80
C GLU A 344 -6.05 35.18 33.46
N GLU A 345 -6.61 36.30 33.00
CA GLU A 345 -7.31 36.38 31.71
C GLU A 345 -6.38 36.02 30.53
N ALA A 346 -5.11 36.46 30.56
CA ALA A 346 -4.11 36.13 29.56
C ALA A 346 -3.79 34.64 29.55
N ALA A 347 -3.68 34.01 30.73
CA ALA A 347 -3.46 32.58 30.87
C ALA A 347 -4.64 31.77 30.30
N ASP A 348 -5.87 32.18 30.57
CA ASP A 348 -7.07 31.57 30.02
C ASP A 348 -7.16 31.74 28.50
N ALA A 349 -6.89 32.93 27.98
CA ALA A 349 -6.88 33.22 26.55
C ALA A 349 -5.78 32.41 25.82
N GLN A 350 -4.59 32.29 26.42
CA GLN A 350 -3.51 31.45 25.89
C GLN A 350 -3.91 29.97 25.86
N LYS A 351 -4.55 29.47 26.92
CA LYS A 351 -5.05 28.09 26.97
C LYS A 351 -6.13 27.84 25.91
N ALA A 352 -7.06 28.78 25.72
CA ALA A 352 -8.09 28.71 24.69
C ALA A 352 -7.50 28.70 23.27
N ALA A 353 -6.53 29.57 22.99
CA ALA A 353 -5.82 29.62 21.72
C ALA A 353 -5.05 28.31 21.45
N GLY A 354 -4.36 27.76 22.46
CA GLY A 354 -3.68 26.46 22.36
C GLY A 354 -4.64 25.30 22.09
N ALA A 355 -5.80 25.29 22.74
CA ALA A 355 -6.83 24.28 22.51
C ALA A 355 -7.42 24.36 21.08
N ALA A 356 -7.69 25.57 20.59
CA ALA A 356 -8.17 25.78 19.22
C ALA A 356 -7.12 25.33 18.18
N ALA A 357 -5.85 25.71 18.38
CA ALA A 357 -4.75 25.32 17.51
C ALA A 357 -4.54 23.80 17.46
N SER A 358 -4.64 23.09 18.60
CA SER A 358 -4.55 21.63 18.64
C SER A 358 -5.67 20.95 17.86
N LYS A 359 -6.92 21.43 18.00
CA LYS A 359 -8.08 20.90 17.25
C LYS A 359 -7.92 21.10 15.74
N LEU A 360 -7.51 22.30 15.33
CA LEU A 360 -7.24 22.61 13.93
C LEU A 360 -6.12 21.73 13.36
N ALA A 361 -5.03 21.53 14.11
CA ALA A 361 -3.92 20.68 13.69
C ALA A 361 -4.34 19.22 13.50
N GLU A 362 -5.21 18.69 14.36
CA GLU A 362 -5.77 17.34 14.23
C GLU A 362 -6.60 17.20 12.94
N ARG A 363 -7.54 18.13 12.69
CA ARG A 363 -8.38 18.09 11.48
C ARG A 363 -7.59 18.31 10.19
N ARG A 364 -6.59 19.19 10.20
CA ARG A 364 -5.67 19.37 9.05
C ARG A 364 -4.89 18.10 8.73
N ARG A 365 -4.43 17.35 9.74
CA ARG A 365 -3.77 16.05 9.52
C ARG A 365 -4.73 15.03 8.92
N ALA A 366 -5.98 14.98 9.39
CA ALA A 366 -7.00 14.11 8.84
C ALA A 366 -7.32 14.47 7.38
N LEU A 367 -7.49 15.77 7.07
CA LEU A 367 -7.72 16.25 5.71
C LEU A 367 -6.58 15.84 4.78
N GLY A 368 -5.33 16.10 5.18
CA GLY A 368 -4.16 15.72 4.37
C GLY A 368 -4.06 14.20 4.15
N ALA A 369 -4.47 13.38 5.10
CA ALA A 369 -4.54 11.93 4.92
C ALA A 369 -5.64 11.50 3.94
N ALA A 370 -6.81 12.16 3.95
CA ALA A 370 -7.90 11.91 3.01
C ALA A 370 -7.52 12.37 1.59
N GLU A 371 -6.96 13.57 1.43
CA GLU A 371 -6.46 14.10 0.17
C GLU A 371 -5.35 13.21 -0.42
N ALA A 372 -4.45 12.68 0.42
CA ALA A 372 -3.42 11.75 -0.04
C ALA A 372 -4.00 10.46 -0.63
N ARG A 373 -5.16 9.96 -0.16
CA ARG A 373 -5.85 8.82 -0.79
C ARG A 373 -6.40 9.20 -2.16
N LEU A 374 -7.05 10.35 -2.28
CA LEU A 374 -7.60 10.82 -3.55
C LEU A 374 -6.51 11.08 -4.58
N LYS A 375 -5.38 11.65 -4.16
CA LYS A 375 -4.21 11.83 -5.03
C LYS A 375 -3.71 10.51 -5.60
N ARG A 376 -3.69 9.42 -4.81
CA ARG A 376 -3.33 8.08 -5.32
C ARG A 376 -4.30 7.55 -6.36
N VAL A 377 -5.58 7.91 -6.27
CA VAL A 377 -6.58 7.58 -7.31
C VAL A 377 -6.26 8.33 -8.60
N GLU A 378 -6.01 9.64 -8.52
CA GLU A 378 -5.69 10.49 -9.67
C GLU A 378 -4.40 10.05 -10.37
N GLU A 379 -3.40 9.62 -9.60
CA GLU A 379 -2.13 9.10 -10.11
C GLU A 379 -2.22 7.63 -10.60
N GLY A 380 -3.39 7.00 -10.56
CA GLY A 380 -3.59 5.62 -11.02
C GLY A 380 -2.90 4.56 -10.15
N GLN A 381 -2.50 4.88 -8.91
CA GLN A 381 -1.76 3.96 -8.05
C GLN A 381 -2.59 2.76 -7.56
N TYR A 382 -3.91 2.75 -7.78
CA TYR A 382 -4.78 1.62 -7.45
C TYR A 382 -5.04 0.68 -8.65
N GLY A 383 -4.32 0.87 -9.75
CA GLY A 383 -4.53 0.14 -10.99
C GLY A 383 -5.61 0.78 -11.88
N PRO A 384 -5.79 0.27 -13.11
CA PRO A 384 -6.64 0.89 -14.13
C PRO A 384 -8.13 0.94 -13.76
N ASP A 385 -8.59 -0.04 -12.97
CA ASP A 385 -9.96 -0.19 -12.48
C ASP A 385 -10.09 0.13 -10.98
N ALA A 386 -9.03 0.69 -10.38
CA ALA A 386 -8.90 0.99 -8.96
C ALA A 386 -9.17 -0.21 -8.00
N ALA A 387 -9.15 -1.46 -8.49
CA ALA A 387 -9.47 -2.64 -7.67
C ALA A 387 -8.59 -2.76 -6.40
N TRP A 388 -7.36 -2.23 -6.43
CA TRP A 388 -6.45 -2.25 -5.28
C TRP A 388 -6.84 -1.27 -4.16
N ALA A 389 -7.73 -0.29 -4.40
CA ALA A 389 -8.18 0.67 -3.39
C ALA A 389 -8.92 0.02 -2.23
N VAL A 390 -9.53 -1.14 -2.47
CA VAL A 390 -10.16 -1.97 -1.43
C VAL A 390 -9.16 -2.36 -0.34
N LEU A 391 -7.89 -2.54 -0.73
CA LEU A 391 -6.81 -2.96 0.16
C LEU A 391 -6.08 -1.79 0.85
N ASP A 392 -6.44 -0.53 0.58
CA ASP A 392 -5.85 0.62 1.27
C ASP A 392 -6.04 0.53 2.78
N GLY A 393 -4.92 0.41 3.50
CA GLY A 393 -4.87 0.25 4.95
C GLY A 393 -5.24 -1.14 5.47
N ARG A 394 -5.64 -2.10 4.61
CA ARG A 394 -5.90 -3.48 5.03
C ARG A 394 -4.57 -4.22 5.24
N CYS A 395 -4.50 -4.98 6.33
CA CYS A 395 -3.30 -5.72 6.74
C CYS A 395 -3.51 -7.23 6.57
N VAL A 396 -2.48 -7.90 6.07
CA VAL A 396 -2.40 -9.36 5.98
C VAL A 396 -1.17 -9.84 6.70
N ALA A 397 -1.25 -11.01 7.33
CA ALA A 397 -0.16 -11.54 8.15
C ALA A 397 0.15 -13.00 7.83
N ALA A 398 1.43 -13.35 7.99
CA ALA A 398 1.95 -14.70 7.80
C ALA A 398 2.92 -15.05 8.93
N GLN A 399 2.76 -16.23 9.53
CA GLN A 399 3.71 -16.75 10.50
C GLN A 399 4.89 -17.41 9.78
N ALA A 400 6.11 -17.02 10.11
CA ALA A 400 7.33 -17.68 9.64
C ALA A 400 8.32 -17.86 10.80
N GLY A 401 8.47 -19.10 11.25
CA GLY A 401 9.22 -19.43 12.46
C GLY A 401 8.62 -18.73 13.68
N LYS A 402 9.44 -17.99 14.44
CA LYS A 402 9.01 -17.25 15.65
C LYS A 402 8.42 -15.86 15.39
N TYR A 403 8.41 -15.41 14.14
CA TYR A 403 7.97 -14.07 13.77
C TYR A 403 6.66 -14.12 12.98
N THR A 404 5.80 -13.13 13.23
CA THR A 404 4.66 -12.84 12.36
C THR A 404 5.02 -11.67 11.46
N TYR A 405 4.99 -11.87 10.15
CA TYR A 405 5.16 -10.81 9.16
C TYR A 405 3.80 -10.24 8.80
N GLU A 406 3.65 -8.93 8.91
CA GLU A 406 2.41 -8.21 8.63
C GLU A 406 2.68 -7.18 7.53
N ALA A 407 1.85 -7.15 6.49
CA ALA A 407 1.93 -6.17 5.41
C ALA A 407 0.59 -5.43 5.33
N CYS A 408 0.60 -4.12 5.58
CA CYS A 408 -0.56 -3.25 5.38
C CYS A 408 -0.39 -2.48 4.09
N LEU A 409 -1.22 -2.78 3.09
CA LEU A 409 -1.12 -2.15 1.76
C LEU A 409 -1.39 -0.64 1.87
N TYR A 410 -0.61 0.15 1.12
CA TYR A 410 -0.61 1.62 1.19
C TYR A 410 -0.29 2.21 2.59
N ALA A 411 0.26 1.39 3.50
CA ALA A 411 0.67 1.78 4.84
C ALA A 411 2.06 1.22 5.17
N ASN A 412 2.21 0.42 6.22
CA ASN A 412 3.51 -0.06 6.70
C ASN A 412 3.55 -1.60 6.75
N ALA A 413 4.74 -2.16 6.57
CA ALA A 413 5.05 -3.57 6.80
C ALA A 413 5.86 -3.75 8.10
N TRP A 414 5.58 -4.83 8.83
CA TRP A 414 6.10 -5.10 10.16
C TRP A 414 6.54 -6.55 10.32
N GLN A 415 7.60 -6.74 11.10
CA GLN A 415 7.96 -8.03 11.71
C GLN A 415 7.58 -7.98 13.18
N ARG A 416 6.60 -8.76 13.61
CA ARG A 416 6.11 -8.86 14.99
C ARG A 416 6.74 -10.05 15.71
N ASP A 417 7.06 -9.87 16.99
CA ASP A 417 7.54 -10.94 17.86
C ASP A 417 6.37 -11.81 18.35
N GLY A 418 6.43 -13.14 18.16
CA GLY A 418 5.47 -14.10 18.74
C GLY A 418 4.48 -14.76 17.77
N HIS A 419 3.71 -15.73 18.32
CA HIS A 419 2.61 -16.44 17.66
C HIS A 419 1.28 -15.71 17.91
N GLY A 420 0.82 -14.91 16.94
CA GLY A 420 -0.58 -14.47 16.86
C GLY A 420 -1.07 -13.36 17.80
N GLY A 421 -0.47 -12.16 17.80
CA GLY A 421 -1.08 -11.02 18.52
C GLY A 421 -0.52 -9.63 18.22
N THR A 422 -1.41 -8.72 17.81
CA THR A 422 -1.23 -7.29 17.50
C THR A 422 -0.94 -6.41 18.72
N SER A 423 0.11 -6.71 19.51
CA SER A 423 0.54 -5.82 20.60
C SER A 423 2.03 -5.47 20.55
N GLY A 424 2.32 -4.31 19.98
CA GLY A 424 3.19 -3.30 20.61
C GLY A 424 4.70 -3.33 20.36
N THR A 425 5.32 -4.47 20.06
CA THR A 425 6.76 -4.53 19.74
C THR A 425 7.00 -5.32 18.47
N GLY A 426 7.53 -4.64 17.46
CA GLY A 426 7.90 -5.25 16.20
C GLY A 426 8.85 -4.34 15.45
N THR A 427 9.65 -4.92 14.56
CA THR A 427 10.54 -4.13 13.72
C THR A 427 9.82 -3.72 12.44
N MET A 428 9.75 -2.41 12.18
CA MET A 428 9.20 -1.90 10.91
C MET A 428 10.12 -2.34 9.77
N LEU A 429 9.55 -3.05 8.79
CA LEU A 429 10.27 -3.51 7.61
C LEU A 429 10.28 -2.44 6.52
N GLY A 430 9.24 -1.61 6.43
CA GLY A 430 9.20 -0.46 5.53
C GLY A 430 7.83 0.18 5.44
N ALA A 431 7.78 1.43 4.97
CA ALA A 431 6.58 2.09 4.50
C ALA A 431 6.32 1.72 3.03
N TRP A 432 5.06 1.74 2.61
CA TRP A 432 4.66 1.48 1.24
C TRP A 432 5.42 2.36 0.25
N ALA A 433 6.07 1.72 -0.72
CA ALA A 433 6.87 2.35 -1.76
C ALA A 433 6.30 2.13 -3.18
N GLY A 434 5.15 1.47 -3.31
CA GLY A 434 4.46 1.23 -4.57
C GLY A 434 4.71 -0.15 -5.17
N PHE A 435 4.31 -0.30 -6.43
CA PHE A 435 4.55 -1.50 -7.23
C PHE A 435 5.94 -1.44 -7.87
N SER A 436 6.59 -2.59 -7.99
CA SER A 436 7.89 -2.75 -8.64
C SER A 436 7.85 -3.91 -9.62
N ASN A 437 8.44 -3.72 -10.80
CA ASN A 437 8.60 -4.76 -11.84
C ASN A 437 10.04 -5.28 -11.92
N GLU A 438 10.83 -5.08 -10.86
CA GLU A 438 12.20 -5.58 -10.80
C GLU A 438 12.25 -7.11 -10.80
N ALA A 439 13.34 -7.69 -11.30
CA ALA A 439 13.54 -9.13 -11.27
C ALA A 439 13.39 -9.69 -9.83
N PRO A 440 12.73 -10.84 -9.63
CA PRO A 440 12.28 -11.80 -10.66
C PRO A 440 10.83 -11.60 -11.14
N GLY A 441 10.19 -10.44 -10.91
CA GLY A 441 8.83 -10.19 -11.38
C GLY A 441 8.06 -9.13 -10.56
N PRO A 442 6.77 -8.92 -10.86
CA PRO A 442 5.96 -7.89 -10.20
C PRO A 442 5.86 -8.12 -8.68
N SER A 443 6.02 -7.03 -7.93
CA SER A 443 6.04 -7.06 -6.47
C SER A 443 5.51 -5.78 -5.83
N LEU A 444 5.03 -5.90 -4.60
CA LEU A 444 4.72 -4.82 -3.68
C LEU A 444 5.99 -4.44 -2.92
N ALA A 445 6.40 -3.19 -2.99
CA ALA A 445 7.59 -2.69 -2.33
C ALA A 445 7.27 -1.93 -1.04
N PHE A 446 8.01 -2.22 0.02
CA PHE A 446 8.04 -1.47 1.26
C PHE A 446 9.49 -1.08 1.55
N ALA A 447 9.76 0.20 1.74
CA ALA A 447 11.11 0.76 1.89
C ALA A 447 11.22 1.64 3.14
N ASP A 448 12.42 2.13 3.43
CA ASP A 448 12.67 3.03 4.56
C ASP A 448 12.24 2.48 5.93
N GLY A 449 12.43 1.17 6.13
CA GLY A 449 12.21 0.50 7.41
C GLY A 449 13.21 0.89 8.49
N ALA A 450 13.15 0.18 9.62
CA ALA A 450 14.09 0.37 10.72
C ALA A 450 15.54 0.19 10.25
N SER A 451 16.46 1.03 10.73
CA SER A 451 17.87 0.96 10.39
C SER A 451 18.52 -0.32 10.91
N CYS A 452 19.37 -0.93 10.09
CA CYS A 452 20.24 -2.02 10.50
C CYS A 452 21.55 -1.45 11.07
N TRP A 453 22.11 -2.09 12.10
CA TRP A 453 23.33 -1.64 12.81
C TRP A 453 24.54 -1.40 11.90
N ASN A 454 24.61 -2.08 10.75
CA ASN A 454 25.70 -1.90 9.78
C ASN A 454 25.22 -2.15 8.34
N GLY A 455 24.02 -1.67 8.01
CA GLY A 455 23.42 -1.93 6.71
C GLY A 455 22.38 -0.89 6.34
N PRO A 456 21.84 -0.96 5.11
CA PRO A 456 20.77 -0.08 4.70
C PRO A 456 19.55 -0.26 5.62
N LYS A 457 18.64 0.71 5.58
CA LYS A 457 17.32 0.56 6.19
C LYS A 457 16.66 -0.72 5.68
N ARG A 458 15.91 -1.38 6.55
CA ARG A 458 15.13 -2.56 6.17
C ARG A 458 14.16 -2.22 5.04
N SER A 459 13.84 -3.23 4.24
CA SER A 459 12.83 -3.20 3.19
C SER A 459 12.16 -4.57 3.09
N LEU A 460 10.98 -4.62 2.48
CA LEU A 460 10.27 -5.85 2.14
C LEU A 460 9.79 -5.75 0.70
N LYS A 461 10.01 -6.81 -0.08
CA LYS A 461 9.37 -7.00 -1.38
C LYS A 461 8.50 -8.25 -1.31
N ALA A 462 7.22 -8.08 -1.60
CA ALA A 462 6.27 -9.19 -1.66
C ALA A 462 5.82 -9.38 -3.11
N ARG A 463 6.16 -10.51 -3.74
CA ARG A 463 5.60 -10.86 -5.05
C ARG A 463 4.11 -11.07 -4.91
N TYR A 464 3.31 -10.67 -5.89
CA TYR A 464 1.87 -10.87 -5.84
C TYR A 464 1.38 -11.68 -7.02
N TYR A 465 0.34 -12.49 -6.78
CA TYR A 465 -0.29 -13.33 -7.79
C TYR A 465 -1.81 -13.28 -7.63
N CYS A 466 -2.52 -13.64 -8.69
CA CYS A 466 -3.94 -13.91 -8.61
C CYS A 466 -4.23 -14.97 -7.53
N GLY A 467 -5.31 -14.77 -6.79
CA GLY A 467 -5.86 -15.76 -5.88
C GLY A 467 -7.23 -15.34 -5.40
N ALA A 468 -8.03 -16.31 -4.94
CA ALA A 468 -9.39 -16.05 -4.49
C ALA A 468 -9.46 -15.32 -3.14
N GLU A 469 -8.38 -15.25 -2.36
CA GLU A 469 -8.37 -14.65 -1.02
C GLU A 469 -7.06 -13.94 -0.73
N GLU A 470 -7.09 -12.98 0.18
CA GLU A 470 -5.91 -12.32 0.74
C GLU A 470 -5.08 -13.31 1.55
N ARG A 471 -3.97 -13.76 0.97
CA ARG A 471 -3.08 -14.71 1.64
C ARG A 471 -1.63 -14.30 1.46
N LEU A 472 -0.98 -14.01 2.59
CA LEU A 472 0.47 -13.79 2.64
C LEU A 472 1.16 -15.10 3.02
N MET A 473 2.20 -15.45 2.28
CA MET A 473 3.03 -16.62 2.51
C MET A 473 4.50 -16.21 2.54
N CYS A 474 5.31 -16.94 3.31
CA CYS A 474 6.75 -16.72 3.40
C CYS A 474 7.48 -17.99 3.00
N GLU A 475 7.85 -18.10 1.73
CA GLU A 475 8.67 -19.18 1.18
C GLU A 475 9.91 -18.57 0.53
N TYR A 476 10.99 -18.43 1.31
CA TYR A 476 12.25 -17.72 0.98
C TYR A 476 12.12 -16.21 0.61
N SER A 477 10.92 -15.79 0.21
CA SER A 477 10.46 -14.47 -0.16
C SER A 477 8.99 -14.33 0.26
N ALA A 478 8.52 -13.09 0.43
CA ALA A 478 7.10 -12.88 0.69
C ALA A 478 6.31 -13.03 -0.63
N VAL A 479 5.21 -13.78 -0.57
CA VAL A 479 4.28 -14.01 -1.67
C VAL A 479 2.88 -13.66 -1.21
N PHE A 480 2.17 -12.83 -1.97
CA PHE A 480 0.84 -12.32 -1.66
C PHE A 480 -0.17 -12.70 -2.74
N HIS A 481 -1.13 -13.56 -2.40
CA HIS A 481 -2.27 -13.84 -3.26
C HIS A 481 -3.40 -12.86 -2.94
N THR A 482 -4.05 -12.31 -3.96
CA THR A 482 -5.21 -11.43 -3.80
C THR A 482 -6.08 -11.40 -5.05
N PRO A 483 -7.41 -11.24 -4.90
CA PRO A 483 -8.31 -10.99 -6.01
C PRO A 483 -7.90 -9.76 -6.83
N ALA A 484 -7.32 -8.73 -6.20
CA ALA A 484 -6.89 -7.51 -6.88
C ALA A 484 -5.79 -7.73 -7.94
N ALA A 485 -5.12 -8.89 -7.93
CA ALA A 485 -4.10 -9.27 -8.91
C ALA A 485 -4.65 -10.13 -10.06
N CYS A 486 -5.90 -10.59 -9.98
CA CYS A 486 -6.49 -11.45 -11.01
C CYS A 486 -6.87 -10.66 -12.27
N SER A 487 -6.70 -11.29 -13.43
CA SER A 487 -7.07 -10.75 -14.74
C SER A 487 -7.71 -11.85 -15.58
N GLU A 488 -8.31 -11.50 -16.72
CA GLU A 488 -8.77 -12.49 -17.71
C GLU A 488 -7.64 -13.45 -18.13
N GLU A 489 -6.41 -12.93 -18.24
CA GLU A 489 -5.23 -13.73 -18.56
C GLU A 489 -4.90 -14.77 -17.46
N SER A 490 -5.18 -14.45 -16.20
CA SER A 490 -4.99 -15.37 -15.07
C SER A 490 -5.84 -16.63 -15.21
N VAL A 491 -6.99 -16.52 -15.89
CA VAL A 491 -7.89 -17.65 -16.19
C VAL A 491 -7.53 -18.29 -17.55
N ALA A 492 -7.29 -17.45 -18.57
CA ALA A 492 -7.07 -17.90 -19.93
C ALA A 492 -5.86 -18.83 -20.06
N LEU A 493 -4.73 -18.51 -19.42
CA LEU A 493 -3.50 -19.30 -19.52
C LEU A 493 -3.66 -20.74 -19.00
N PRO A 494 -4.07 -21.01 -17.74
CA PRO A 494 -4.24 -22.38 -17.25
C PRO A 494 -5.39 -23.10 -17.97
N ARG A 495 -6.44 -22.38 -18.40
CA ARG A 495 -7.54 -22.96 -19.17
C ARG A 495 -7.10 -23.39 -20.55
N GLU A 496 -6.27 -22.61 -21.23
CA GLU A 496 -5.69 -22.98 -22.52
C GLU A 496 -4.73 -24.16 -22.37
N ALA A 497 -3.88 -24.17 -21.34
CA ALA A 497 -3.02 -25.32 -21.05
C ALA A 497 -3.85 -26.60 -20.82
N LEU A 498 -4.95 -26.52 -20.07
CA LEU A 498 -5.87 -27.63 -19.85
C LEU A 498 -6.60 -28.05 -21.14
N ARG A 499 -7.02 -27.09 -21.96
CA ARG A 499 -7.61 -27.35 -23.28
C ARG A 499 -6.63 -28.06 -24.20
N ARG A 500 -5.36 -27.65 -24.28
CA ARG A 500 -4.34 -28.33 -25.10
C ARG A 500 -4.10 -29.78 -24.68
N MET A 501 -4.32 -30.12 -23.41
CA MET A 501 -4.23 -31.51 -22.92
C MET A 501 -5.47 -32.35 -23.25
N THR A 502 -6.65 -31.73 -23.35
CA THR A 502 -7.95 -32.42 -23.44
C THR A 502 -8.54 -32.40 -24.84
N ALA A 503 -8.36 -31.30 -25.57
CA ALA A 503 -8.68 -31.18 -26.98
C ALA A 503 -7.60 -31.91 -27.78
N GLY A 504 -8.01 -32.91 -28.56
CA GLY A 504 -7.27 -33.14 -29.79
C GLY A 504 -7.42 -31.90 -30.66
N ASP A 505 -6.34 -31.29 -31.17
CA ASP A 505 -6.35 -30.50 -32.42
C ASP A 505 -7.11 -31.23 -33.56
N ASP A 506 -8.44 -31.18 -33.47
CA ASP A 506 -9.45 -31.45 -34.49
C ASP A 506 -10.25 -30.15 -34.77
N GLU A 507 -9.83 -28.99 -34.24
CA GLU A 507 -10.31 -27.67 -34.68
C GLU A 507 -9.68 -27.26 -36.04
N GLY A 508 -9.71 -28.17 -37.01
CA GLY A 508 -9.22 -27.94 -38.36
C GLY A 508 -9.70 -28.92 -39.42
N ASP A 509 -10.50 -29.92 -39.06
CA ASP A 509 -11.08 -30.86 -40.02
C ASP A 509 -12.61 -30.94 -39.80
N GLU A 510 -13.34 -30.35 -40.75
CA GLU A 510 -14.80 -30.35 -40.91
C GLU A 510 -15.65 -29.53 -39.91
N ALA A 511 -15.82 -28.24 -40.21
CA ALA A 511 -17.14 -27.63 -40.11
C ALA A 511 -18.11 -28.39 -41.05
N LYS A 512 -18.63 -29.53 -40.59
CA LYS A 512 -19.80 -30.15 -41.22
C LYS A 512 -21.00 -29.28 -40.92
N SER A 513 -21.30 -28.43 -41.91
CA SER A 513 -22.62 -27.85 -42.15
C SER A 513 -23.72 -28.87 -41.77
N PRO A 514 -24.74 -28.49 -40.99
CA PRO A 514 -25.90 -29.34 -40.82
C PRO A 514 -26.55 -29.48 -42.20
N ARG A 515 -26.36 -30.65 -42.83
CA ARG A 515 -27.13 -30.98 -44.03
C ARG A 515 -28.59 -31.01 -43.60
N ALA A 516 -29.33 -30.00 -44.03
CA ALA A 516 -30.76 -30.08 -44.20
C ALA A 516 -31.04 -31.34 -45.04
N HIS A 517 -31.62 -32.35 -44.40
CA HIS A 517 -32.37 -33.35 -45.13
C HIS A 517 -33.76 -32.76 -45.37
N ASP A 518 -33.88 -32.07 -46.50
CA ASP A 518 -35.15 -31.93 -47.19
C ASP A 518 -35.47 -33.24 -47.94
N GLU A 519 -36.69 -33.70 -47.66
CA GLU A 519 -37.64 -34.46 -48.47
C GLU A 519 -37.34 -35.90 -48.94
N LEU A 520 -38.25 -36.81 -48.53
CA LEU A 520 -39.26 -37.40 -49.42
C LEU A 520 -40.50 -37.86 -48.64
#